data_AF-A0A7S3GU04-F1
#
_entry.id   AF-A0A7S3GU04-F1
#
_cell.length_a   1.000
_cell.length_b   1.000
_cell.length_c   1.000
_cell.angle_alpha   90.00
_cell.angle_beta   90.00
_cell.angle_gamma   90.00
#
_symmetry.space_group_name_H-M   'P 1'
#
loop_
_entity.id
_entity.type
_entity.pdbx_description
1 polymer ?
#
loop_
_entity_poly.entity_id
_entity_poly.type
_entity_poly.pdbx_seq_one_letter_code
_entity_poly.pdbx_strand_id
1 'polypeptide(L)'
;GQRLLSDRVIQYLAESYVCSNSRLNLDDSELSYNGRIGWRAIARALRLKHCSFVLPSLFVPPKLIRLKYLILTRNELDCGDAVLLSDVFTHQLDLIYVDLSYNRIGGRGMGRIAQSMRDHPTIHTFKVDYNII
;
A
#
# COMPACT_ATOMS: atom_id res chain seq x y z
N GLY A 1 9.62 -19.36 -21.26
CA GLY A 1 8.82 -18.18 -21.62
C GLY A 1 7.71 -17.99 -20.61
N GLN A 2 7.93 -17.15 -19.59
CA GLN A 2 6.87 -16.78 -18.66
C GLN A 2 6.02 -15.69 -19.30
N ARG A 3 4.71 -15.96 -19.46
CA ARG A 3 3.73 -14.91 -19.79
C ARG A 3 3.58 -14.03 -18.56
N LEU A 4 4.24 -12.87 -18.53
CA LEU A 4 3.89 -11.82 -17.57
C LEU A 4 2.45 -11.39 -17.85
N LEU A 5 1.65 -11.26 -16.79
CA LEU A 5 0.36 -10.57 -16.86
C LEU A 5 0.61 -9.15 -17.36
N SER A 6 -0.29 -8.62 -18.19
CA SER A 6 -0.12 -7.24 -18.67
C SER A 6 -0.26 -6.25 -17.50
N ASP A 7 0.51 -5.17 -17.54
CA ASP A 7 0.48 -4.12 -16.50
C ASP A 7 -0.94 -3.59 -16.25
N ARG A 8 -1.77 -3.54 -17.28
CA ARG A 8 -3.19 -3.14 -17.18
C ARG A 8 -4.00 -4.10 -16.32
N VAL A 9 -3.79 -5.41 -16.48
CA VAL A 9 -4.49 -6.41 -15.67
C VAL A 9 -4.03 -6.34 -14.22
N ILE A 10 -2.72 -6.17 -13.99
CA ILE A 10 -2.18 -6.04 -12.63
C ILE A 10 -2.75 -4.79 -11.94
N GLN A 11 -2.78 -3.65 -12.64
CA GLN A 11 -3.36 -2.42 -12.12
C GLN A 11 -4.85 -2.55 -11.82
N TYR A 12 -5.62 -3.18 -12.71
CA TYR A 12 -7.04 -3.45 -12.49
C TYR A 12 -7.28 -4.32 -11.26
N LEU A 13 -6.49 -5.38 -11.09
CA LEU A 13 -6.57 -6.26 -9.92
C LEU A 13 -6.19 -5.52 -8.63
N ALA A 14 -5.14 -4.71 -8.66
CA ALA A 14 -4.73 -3.89 -7.53
C ALA A 14 -5.83 -2.91 -7.10
N GLU A 15 -6.43 -2.19 -8.05
CA GLU A 15 -7.55 -1.27 -7.79
C GLU A 15 -8.77 -1.98 -7.23
N SER A 16 -9.14 -3.13 -7.83
CA SER A 16 -10.24 -3.96 -7.36
C SER A 16 -10.00 -4.47 -5.94
N TYR A 17 -8.76 -4.80 -5.61
CA TYR A 17 -8.37 -5.29 -4.29
C TYR A 17 -8.44 -4.18 -3.24
N VAL A 18 -7.82 -3.01 -3.48
CA VAL A 18 -7.79 -1.93 -2.49
C VAL A 18 -9.16 -1.29 -2.27
N CYS A 19 -10.02 -1.25 -3.28
CA CYS A 19 -11.36 -0.70 -3.12
C CYS A 19 -12.31 -1.67 -2.41
N SER A 20 -12.01 -2.96 -2.45
CA SER A 20 -12.83 -3.98 -1.80
C SER A 20 -12.57 -4.12 -0.31
N ASN A 21 -11.48 -3.54 0.18
CA ASN A 21 -10.98 -3.81 1.52
C ASN A 21 -10.65 -2.52 2.27
N SER A 22 -11.26 -2.34 3.45
CA SER A 22 -10.84 -1.32 4.42
C SER A 22 -9.67 -1.79 5.29
N ARG A 23 -9.34 -3.08 5.26
CA ARG A 23 -8.20 -3.70 5.93
C ARG A 23 -7.41 -4.50 4.91
N LEU A 24 -6.19 -4.05 4.63
CA LEU A 24 -5.28 -4.70 3.69
C LEU A 24 -4.22 -5.44 4.50
N ASN A 25 -4.34 -6.76 4.50
CA ASN A 25 -3.38 -7.65 5.13
C ASN A 25 -2.56 -8.34 4.06
N LEU A 26 -1.31 -7.91 3.92
CA LEU A 26 -0.32 -8.48 3.02
C LEU A 26 0.88 -9.00 3.83
N ASP A 27 0.63 -9.55 5.01
CA ASP A 27 1.67 -10.26 5.75
C ASP A 27 2.32 -11.35 4.88
N ASP A 28 3.65 -11.43 4.93
CA ASP A 28 4.45 -12.48 4.28
C ASP A 28 4.08 -12.70 2.79
N SER A 29 3.91 -11.59 2.06
CA SER A 29 3.46 -11.57 0.66
C SER A 29 4.60 -11.30 -0.34
N GLU A 30 5.86 -11.40 0.11
CA GLU A 30 7.08 -11.23 -0.69
C GLU A 30 7.11 -9.93 -1.51
N LEU A 31 6.57 -8.83 -0.98
CA LEU A 31 6.31 -7.60 -1.75
C LEU A 31 7.55 -6.88 -2.29
N SER A 32 8.74 -7.10 -1.72
CA SER A 32 9.96 -6.35 -2.10
C SER A 32 10.62 -6.83 -3.41
N TYR A 33 10.61 -8.14 -3.71
CA TYR A 33 11.29 -8.72 -4.88
C TYR A 33 10.31 -9.37 -5.84
N ASN A 34 9.77 -10.55 -5.48
CA ASN A 34 8.84 -11.30 -6.32
C ASN A 34 7.52 -10.54 -6.52
N GLY A 35 6.99 -9.95 -5.44
CA GLY A 35 5.75 -9.19 -5.42
C GLY A 35 5.90 -7.73 -5.84
N ARG A 36 7.10 -7.25 -6.22
CA ARG A 36 7.38 -5.81 -6.43
C ARG A 36 6.43 -5.15 -7.42
N ILE A 37 6.08 -5.83 -8.51
CA ILE A 37 5.17 -5.28 -9.53
C ILE A 37 3.76 -5.12 -8.93
N GLY A 38 3.28 -6.13 -8.20
CA GLY A 38 2.00 -6.08 -7.49
C GLY A 38 1.99 -5.01 -6.41
N TRP A 39 3.04 -4.92 -5.61
CA TRP A 39 3.18 -3.88 -4.59
C TRP A 39 3.12 -2.47 -5.18
N ARG A 40 3.84 -2.22 -6.27
CA ARG A 40 3.81 -0.91 -6.96
C ARG A 40 2.42 -0.60 -7.50
N ALA A 41 1.71 -1.60 -8.03
CA ALA A 41 0.34 -1.41 -8.51
C ALA A 41 -0.63 -1.10 -7.35
N ILE A 42 -0.50 -1.80 -6.22
CA ILE A 42 -1.28 -1.54 -5.00
C ILE A 42 -0.99 -0.15 -4.46
N ALA A 43 0.28 0.23 -4.32
CA ALA A 43 0.67 1.56 -3.86
C ALA A 43 0.15 2.67 -4.78
N ARG A 44 0.18 2.46 -6.11
CA ARG A 44 -0.42 3.38 -7.09
C ARG A 44 -1.94 3.47 -6.93
N ALA A 45 -2.62 2.35 -6.73
CA ALA A 45 -4.05 2.31 -6.54
C ALA A 45 -4.48 3.04 -5.25
N LEU A 46 -3.70 2.93 -4.17
CA LEU A 46 -3.94 3.64 -2.91
C LEU A 46 -3.74 5.17 -2.99
N ARG A 47 -3.19 5.72 -4.09
CA ARG A 47 -3.19 7.16 -4.33
C ARG A 47 -4.56 7.68 -4.78
N LEU A 48 -5.37 6.80 -5.35
CA LEU A 48 -6.66 7.17 -5.91
C LEU A 48 -7.69 7.31 -4.78
N LYS A 49 -8.54 8.34 -4.89
CA LYS A 49 -9.70 8.49 -4.00
C LYS A 49 -10.83 7.52 -4.36
N HIS A 50 -11.00 7.25 -5.65
CA HIS A 50 -12.01 6.34 -6.19
C HIS A 50 -11.38 5.40 -7.21
N CYS A 51 -11.95 4.20 -7.40
CA CYS A 51 -11.56 3.31 -8.50
C CYS A 51 -11.65 4.01 -9.85
N SER A 52 -10.72 3.71 -10.75
CA SER A 52 -10.72 4.26 -12.11
C SER A 52 -11.50 3.41 -13.11
N PHE A 53 -11.71 2.13 -12.83
CA PHE A 53 -12.41 1.25 -13.75
C PHE A 53 -13.93 1.48 -13.71
N VAL A 54 -14.52 1.58 -14.90
CA VAL A 54 -15.97 1.63 -15.10
C VAL A 54 -16.43 0.20 -15.37
N LEU A 55 -17.42 -0.28 -14.63
CA LEU A 55 -18.14 -1.51 -14.98
C LEU A 55 -19.33 -1.08 -15.86
N PRO A 56 -19.27 -1.20 -17.19
CA PRO A 56 -20.23 -0.55 -18.10
C PRO A 56 -21.67 -1.04 -17.90
N SER A 57 -21.85 -2.18 -17.25
CA SER A 57 -23.13 -2.86 -16.99
C SER A 57 -23.74 -2.54 -15.63
N LEU A 58 -23.02 -1.81 -14.77
CA LEU A 58 -23.42 -1.50 -13.40
C LEU A 58 -23.49 0.02 -13.29
N PHE A 59 -24.70 0.57 -13.16
CA PHE A 59 -24.94 1.98 -12.79
C PHE A 59 -24.54 2.22 -11.32
N VAL A 60 -23.30 1.89 -10.97
CA VAL A 60 -22.76 2.00 -9.61
C VAL A 60 -21.70 3.10 -9.61
N PRO A 61 -21.80 4.09 -8.70
CA PRO A 61 -20.79 5.13 -8.60
C PRO A 61 -19.41 4.53 -8.27
N PRO A 62 -18.30 5.16 -8.71
CA PRO A 62 -16.96 4.68 -8.43
C PRO A 62 -16.73 4.47 -6.94
N LYS A 63 -16.33 3.24 -6.58
CA LYS A 63 -16.13 2.87 -5.17
C LYS A 63 -15.01 3.71 -4.57
N LEU A 64 -15.28 4.30 -3.40
CA LEU A 64 -14.29 5.04 -2.62
C LEU A 64 -13.23 4.08 -2.10
N ILE A 65 -11.96 4.44 -2.25
CA ILE A 65 -10.84 3.72 -1.67
C ILE A 65 -10.55 4.37 -0.32
N ARG A 66 -10.83 3.62 0.76
CA ARG A 66 -10.70 4.11 2.13
C ARG A 66 -10.08 3.03 3.02
N LEU A 67 -8.78 3.12 3.21
CA LEU A 67 -8.03 2.16 4.02
C LEU A 67 -7.98 2.59 5.49
N LYS A 68 -8.24 1.65 6.41
CA LYS A 68 -8.17 1.85 7.87
C LYS A 68 -7.01 1.09 8.50
N TYR A 69 -6.68 -0.07 7.95
CA TYR A 69 -5.64 -0.97 8.47
C TYR A 69 -4.72 -1.42 7.34
N LEU A 70 -3.42 -1.23 7.53
CA LEU A 70 -2.37 -1.67 6.61
C LEU A 70 -1.38 -2.57 7.34
N ILE A 71 -1.33 -3.84 6.98
CA ILE A 71 -0.41 -4.83 7.57
C ILE A 71 0.51 -5.32 6.46
N LEU A 72 1.80 -5.03 6.61
CA LEU A 72 2.85 -5.33 5.65
C LEU A 72 4.02 -6.06 6.31
N THR A 73 3.75 -6.82 7.37
CA THR A 73 4.78 -7.55 8.10
C THR A 73 5.47 -8.59 7.23
N ARG A 74 6.76 -8.86 7.46
CA ARG A 74 7.52 -9.93 6.77
C ARG A 74 7.57 -9.80 5.24
N ASN A 75 7.74 -8.59 4.71
CA ASN A 75 7.78 -8.37 3.26
C ASN A 75 9.15 -7.97 2.70
N GLU A 76 10.16 -7.94 3.58
CA GLU A 76 11.51 -7.49 3.24
C GLU A 76 11.56 -6.08 2.61
N LEU A 77 10.59 -5.22 2.93
CA LEU A 77 10.49 -3.87 2.37
C LEU A 77 11.73 -3.05 2.69
N ASP A 78 12.28 -2.34 1.70
CA ASP A 78 13.51 -1.57 1.84
C ASP A 78 13.29 -0.04 1.90
N CYS A 79 14.38 0.73 1.86
CA CYS A 79 14.29 2.20 1.85
C CYS A 79 13.59 2.76 0.59
N GLY A 80 13.62 2.04 -0.53
CA GLY A 80 12.90 2.41 -1.75
C GLY A 80 11.40 2.19 -1.60
N ASP A 81 10.99 1.08 -1.00
CA ASP A 81 9.58 0.80 -0.70
C ASP A 81 8.99 1.80 0.31
N ALA A 82 9.81 2.28 1.25
CA ALA A 82 9.43 3.34 2.18
C ALA A 82 9.03 4.65 1.47
N VAL A 83 9.57 4.93 0.27
CA VAL A 83 9.15 6.08 -0.55
C VAL A 83 7.71 5.90 -1.04
N LEU A 84 7.36 4.69 -1.48
CA LEU A 84 6.00 4.36 -1.91
C LEU A 84 5.02 4.44 -0.74
N LEU A 85 5.42 3.91 0.43
CA LEU A 85 4.61 3.99 1.65
C LEU A 85 4.35 5.43 2.09
N SER A 86 5.38 6.27 2.06
CA SER A 86 5.25 7.69 2.44
C SER A 86 4.18 8.38 1.61
N ASP A 87 4.13 8.09 0.31
CA ASP A 87 3.14 8.64 -0.61
C ASP A 87 1.74 7.99 -0.44
N VAL A 88 1.65 6.72 -0.02
CA VAL A 88 0.37 6.14 0.41
C VAL A 88 -0.21 6.88 1.62
N PHE A 89 0.63 7.21 2.61
CA PHE A 89 0.17 7.91 3.83
C PHE A 89 -0.36 9.31 3.56
N THR A 90 0.14 10.03 2.55
CA THR A 90 -0.40 11.36 2.21
C THR A 90 -1.78 11.31 1.55
N HIS A 91 -2.21 10.14 1.05
CA HIS A 91 -3.51 9.98 0.37
C HIS A 91 -4.54 9.22 1.22
N GLN A 92 -4.09 8.29 2.06
CA GLN A 92 -4.97 7.45 2.88
C GLN A 92 -5.18 8.02 4.29
N LEU A 93 -5.77 9.21 4.35
CA LEU A 93 -5.96 10.02 5.57
C LEU A 93 -6.90 9.41 6.62
N ASP A 94 -7.49 8.25 6.35
CA ASP A 94 -8.34 7.52 7.29
C ASP A 94 -7.64 6.29 7.91
N LEU A 95 -6.35 6.09 7.62
CA LEU A 95 -5.54 5.03 8.20
C LEU A 95 -5.42 5.21 9.71
N ILE A 96 -5.68 4.15 10.46
CA ILE A 96 -5.64 4.14 11.93
C ILE A 96 -4.49 3.28 12.42
N TYR A 97 -4.24 2.17 11.71
CA TYR A 97 -3.27 1.15 12.10
C TYR A 97 -2.35 0.82 10.93
N VAL A 98 -1.05 0.87 11.19
CA VAL A 98 -0.02 0.45 10.24
C VAL A 98 0.98 -0.46 10.95
N ASP A 99 1.29 -1.58 10.32
CA ASP A 99 2.30 -2.52 10.82
C ASP A 99 3.31 -2.86 9.72
N LEU A 100 4.53 -2.36 9.90
CA LEU A 100 5.68 -2.56 9.04
C LEU A 100 6.73 -3.45 9.71
N SER A 101 6.37 -4.18 10.77
CA SER A 101 7.33 -4.98 11.53
C SER A 101 7.94 -6.10 10.68
N TYR A 102 9.16 -6.54 11.01
CA TYR A 102 9.88 -7.59 10.26
C TYR A 102 10.10 -7.23 8.79
N ASN A 103 10.65 -6.05 8.53
CA ASN A 103 11.06 -5.61 7.19
C ASN A 103 12.54 -5.19 7.19
N ARG A 104 13.01 -4.59 6.11
CA ARG A 104 14.39 -4.12 5.93
C ARG A 104 14.44 -2.59 5.73
N ILE A 105 13.51 -1.87 6.35
CA ILE A 105 13.45 -0.40 6.25
C ILE A 105 14.58 0.16 7.12
N GLY A 106 15.47 0.94 6.52
CA GLY A 106 16.56 1.63 7.24
C GLY A 106 16.23 3.07 7.60
N GLY A 107 17.08 3.70 8.41
CA GLY A 107 16.87 5.08 8.90
C GLY A 107 16.54 6.11 7.81
N ARG A 108 17.11 5.98 6.60
CA ARG A 108 16.74 6.86 5.46
C ARG A 108 15.29 6.68 5.02
N GLY A 109 14.82 5.44 4.89
CA GLY A 109 13.44 5.13 4.55
C GLY A 109 12.49 5.57 5.66
N MET A 110 12.88 5.34 6.90
CA MET A 110 12.10 5.74 8.07
C MET A 110 12.00 7.26 8.21
N GLY A 111 13.06 8.02 7.89
CA GLY A 111 13.01 9.49 7.83
C GLY A 111 11.95 10.01 6.85
N ARG A 112 11.78 9.36 5.70
CA ARG A 112 10.73 9.72 4.72
C ARG A 112 9.33 9.42 5.22
N ILE A 113 9.14 8.24 5.81
CA ILE A 113 7.84 7.87 6.38
C ILE A 113 7.47 8.86 7.50
N ALA A 114 8.40 9.16 8.41
CA ALA A 114 8.18 10.13 9.48
C ALA A 114 7.78 11.52 8.94
N GLN A 115 8.40 11.95 7.83
CA GLN A 115 8.02 13.21 7.19
C GLN A 115 6.58 13.18 6.64
N SER A 116 6.17 12.09 5.99
CA SER A 116 4.78 11.95 5.49
C SER A 116 3.74 11.82 6.59
N MET A 117 4.14 11.31 7.76
CA MET A 117 3.25 11.07 8.90
C MET A 117 3.13 12.27 9.85
N ARG A 118 3.99 13.29 9.73
CA ARG A 118 4.08 14.43 10.65
C ARG A 118 2.71 15.02 11.01
N ASP A 119 1.86 15.20 10.00
CA ASP A 119 0.55 15.82 10.12
C ASP A 119 -0.59 14.83 9.80
N HIS A 120 -0.32 13.51 9.86
CA HIS A 120 -1.32 12.51 9.52
C HIS A 120 -2.44 12.48 10.57
N PRO A 121 -3.72 12.68 10.20
CA PRO A 121 -4.77 13.01 11.15
C PRO A 121 -5.23 11.83 12.02
N THR A 122 -5.12 10.59 11.54
CA THR A 122 -5.82 9.45 12.16
C THR A 122 -4.96 8.26 12.56
N ILE A 123 -3.66 8.21 12.21
CA ILE A 123 -2.83 7.05 12.57
C ILE A 123 -2.57 7.09 14.08
N HIS A 124 -2.95 6.03 14.79
CA HIS A 124 -2.79 5.92 16.25
C HIS A 124 -1.91 4.75 16.65
N THR A 125 -1.70 3.79 15.74
CA THR A 125 -0.79 2.67 15.96
C THR A 125 0.10 2.51 14.74
N PHE A 126 1.41 2.60 14.97
CA PHE A 126 2.44 2.46 13.96
C PHE A 126 3.54 1.55 14.51
N LYS A 127 3.63 0.33 13.98
CA LYS A 127 4.61 -0.66 14.40
C LYS A 127 5.72 -0.81 13.37
N VAL A 128 6.96 -0.84 13.84
CA VAL A 128 8.17 -0.94 13.01
C VAL A 128 9.20 -1.88 13.60
N ASP A 129 8.78 -2.76 14.51
CA ASP A 129 9.67 -3.68 15.21
C ASP A 129 10.45 -4.54 14.19
N TYR A 130 11.70 -4.89 14.50
CA TYR A 130 12.53 -5.71 13.61
C TYR A 130 12.71 -5.13 12.20
N ASN A 131 13.03 -3.83 12.13
CA ASN A 131 13.58 -3.17 10.95
C ASN A 131 15.05 -2.78 11.20
N ILE A 132 15.76 -2.32 10.17
CA ILE A 132 17.18 -1.93 10.24
C ILE A 132 17.37 -0.42 10.42
N ILE A 133 16.53 0.19 11.27
CA ILE A 133 16.37 1.64 11.43
C ILE A 133 17.64 2.30 11.97
#